data_AF-A0A6J4P6M7-F1
#
_entry.id   AF-A0A6J4P6M7-F1
#
_cell.length_a   1.000
_cell.length_b   1.000
_cell.length_c   1.000
_cell.angle_alpha   90.00
_cell.angle_beta   90.00
_cell.angle_gamma   90.00
#
_symmetry.space_group_name_H-M   'P 1'
#
loop_
_entity.id
_entity.type
_entity.pdbx_description
1 polymer ?
#
loop_
_entity_poly.entity_id
_entity_poly.type
_entity_poly.pdbx_seq_one_letter_code
_entity_poly.pdbx_strand_id
1 'polypeptide(L)' 'MVGEHVNCRLKVFKILSERYRNRRKRFGLRFNLIAGLYNFELDLAN' A
#
# COMPACT_ATOMS: atom_id res chain seq x y z
N MET A 1 -7.28 -8.99 17.31
CA MET A 1 -7.68 -9.64 16.04
C MET A 1 -6.79 -9.11 14.92
N VAL A 2 -5.70 -9.80 14.59
CA VAL A 2 -4.65 -9.25 13.70
C VAL A 2 -5.01 -9.39 12.22
N GLY A 3 -5.79 -10.42 11.87
CA GLY A 3 -6.15 -10.71 10.47
C GLY A 3 -7.15 -9.74 9.83
N GLU A 4 -8.09 -9.20 10.60
CA GLU A 4 -9.10 -8.24 10.11
C GLU A 4 -8.46 -6.91 9.65
N HIS A 5 -7.48 -6.42 10.40
CA HIS A 5 -6.81 -5.16 10.10
C HIS A 5 -5.94 -5.28 8.85
N VAL A 6 -5.22 -6.40 8.72
CA VAL A 6 -4.41 -6.73 7.54
C VAL A 6 -5.28 -6.89 6.29
N ASN A 7 -6.41 -7.60 6.39
CA ASN A 7 -7.31 -7.83 5.26
C ASN A 7 -7.98 -6.53 4.78
N CYS A 8 -8.31 -5.61 5.69
CA CYS A 8 -8.87 -4.31 5.35
C CYS A 8 -7.84 -3.41 4.64
N ARG A 9 -6.60 -3.37 5.16
CA ARG A 9 -5.47 -2.65 4.56
C ARG A 9 -5.11 -3.19 3.16
N LEU A 10 -5.13 -4.51 2.99
CA LEU A 10 -4.91 -5.16 1.68
C LEU A 10 -6.00 -4.80 0.67
N LYS A 11 -7.27 -4.72 1.08
CA LYS A 11 -8.36 -4.25 0.22
C LYS A 11 -8.16 -2.80 -0.20
N VAL A 12 -7.77 -1.92 0.74
CA VAL A 12 -7.45 -0.52 0.44
C VAL A 12 -6.30 -0.44 -0.56
N PHE A 13 -5.18 -1.11 -0.31
CA PHE A 13 -4.06 -1.17 -1.24
C PHE A 13 -4.44 -1.71 -2.61
N LYS A 14 -5.34 -2.70 -2.67
CA LYS A 14 -5.79 -3.30 -3.94
C LYS A 14 -6.71 -2.37 -4.72
N ILE A 15 -7.70 -1.73 -4.09
CA ILE A 15 -8.59 -0.73 -4.70
C ILE A 15 -7.79 0.48 -5.19
N LEU A 16 -6.88 0.94 -4.35
CA LEU A 16 -5.91 1.97 -4.68
C LEU A 16 -5.08 1.54 -5.89
N SER A 17 -4.43 0.38 -5.83
CA SER A 17 -3.59 -0.16 -6.91
C SER A 17 -4.36 -0.31 -8.23
N GLU A 18 -5.62 -0.73 -8.20
CA GLU A 18 -6.47 -0.90 -9.38
C GLU A 18 -6.83 0.46 -10.01
N ARG A 19 -7.25 1.43 -9.19
CA ARG A 19 -7.50 2.83 -9.62
C ARG A 19 -6.22 3.54 -10.06
N TYR A 20 -5.07 3.15 -9.50
CA TYR A 20 -3.74 3.68 -9.83
C TYR A 20 -3.12 3.04 -11.08
N ARG A 21 -3.46 1.78 -11.41
CA ARG A 21 -3.01 1.08 -12.63
C ARG A 21 -3.42 1.83 -13.90
N ASN A 22 -4.56 2.51 -13.86
CA ASN A 22 -5.08 3.32 -14.98
C ASN A 22 -4.37 4.69 -15.15
N ARG A 23 -3.42 5.06 -14.28
CA ARG A 23 -2.70 6.37 -14.28
C ARG A 23 -1.17 6.24 -14.40
N ARG A 24 -0.67 5.09 -14.85
CA ARG A 24 0.71 4.58 -14.69
C ARG A 24 1.87 5.32 -15.39
N LYS A 25 1.66 6.47 -16.05
CA LYS A 25 2.74 7.07 -16.88
C LYS A 25 3.82 7.84 -16.10
N ARG A 26 3.62 8.16 -14.81
CA ARG A 26 4.61 8.92 -14.00
C ARG A 26 4.53 8.71 -12.47
N PHE A 27 3.99 7.58 -12.01
CA PHE A 27 3.66 7.40 -10.58
C PHE A 27 4.27 6.17 -9.89
N GLY A 28 4.99 5.30 -10.62
CA GLY A 28 5.63 4.12 -10.02
C GLY A 28 6.59 4.47 -8.88
N LEU A 29 7.38 5.53 -9.04
CA LEU A 29 8.34 5.96 -8.02
C LEU A 29 7.66 6.49 -6.75
N ARG A 30 6.60 7.30 -6.88
CA ARG A 30 5.84 7.85 -5.75
C ARG A 30 5.15 6.74 -4.96
N PHE A 31 4.57 5.77 -5.65
CA PHE A 31 3.94 4.62 -5.00
C PHE A 31 4.98 3.73 -4.30
N ASN A 32 6.14 3.51 -4.93
CA ASN A 32 7.22 2.74 -4.34
C ASN A 32 7.74 3.37 -3.03
N LEU A 33 7.85 4.71 -2.99
CA LEU A 33 8.24 5.46 -1.79
C LEU A 33 7.20 5.32 -0.67
N ILE A 34 5.91 5.49 -0.98
CA ILE A 34 4.82 5.36 0.01
C ILE A 34 4.72 3.92 0.54
N ALA A 35 4.83 2.93 -0.34
CA ALA A 35 4.86 1.53 0.05
C ALA A 35 6.07 1.18 0.91
N GLY A 36 7.25 1.72 0.58
CA GLY A 36 8.46 1.55 1.39
C GLY A 36 8.31 2.14 2.79
N LEU A 37 7.79 3.37 2.92
CA LEU A 37 7.54 4.02 4.20
C LEU A 37 6.54 3.23 5.05
N TYR A 38 5.46 2.76 4.43
CA TYR A 38 4.44 1.95 5.12
C TYR A 38 5.00 0.61 5.62
N ASN A 39 5.87 -0.05 4.84
CA ASN A 39 6.54 -1.27 5.28
C ASN A 39 7.51 -0.99 6.43
N PHE A 40 8.24 0.13 6.37
CA PHE A 40 9.14 0.54 7.43
C PHE A 40 8.40 0.84 8.74
N GLU A 41 7.28 1.57 8.70
CA GLU A 41 6.43 1.80 9.88
C GLU A 41 5.83 0.51 10.44
N LEU A 42 5.51 -0.46 9.58
CA LEU A 42 4.97 -1.76 9.99
C LEU A 42 6.02 -2.64 10.68
N ASP A 43 7.25 -2.62 10.16
CA ASP A 43 8.41 -3.33 10.73
C ASP A 43 8.79 -2.75 12.10
N LEU A 44 8.76 -1.43 12.24
CA LEU A 44 9.03 -0.72 13.49
C LEU A 44 7.93 -0.92 14.56
N ALA A 45 6.73 -1.30 14.13
CA ALA A 45 5.59 -1.59 15.00
C ALA A 45 5.44 -3.10 15.32
N ASN A 46 6.36 -3.94 14.85
CA ASN A 46 6.48 -5.36 15.20
C ASN A 46 7.52 -5.54 16.32
#